data_AF-A0A0R2VNV6-F1
#
_entry.id   AF-A0A0R2VNV6-F1
#
_cell.length_a   1.000
_cell.length_b   1.000
_cell.length_c   1.000
_cell.angle_alpha   90.00
_cell.angle_beta   90.00
_cell.angle_gamma   90.00
#
_symmetry.space_group_name_H-M   'P 1'
#
loop_
_entity.id
_entity.type
_entity.pdbx_description
1 polymer ?
#
loop_
_entity_poly.entity_id
_entity_poly.type
_entity_poly.pdbx_seq_one_letter_code
_entity_poly.pdbx_strand_id
1 'polypeptide(L)'
;MKGGAATLIWFAEDGKGLSMILLFILLAPVIGMVTAYILQVITLWVFRKQKPRSVDSLFRVLQLSSSAAFSLGHGGNDAQKTAGVIILLLYASGNVQSLDDPPMWVFYLCYAVISLGTMVGGWKVIKTMGHNLTALKPMGGFCAETAGALTLFGTGMLGIPASTTHTITGAIMGVGASRRVSAVRWQVVYKILGAWVFTIPATTVMSAIVYLLLTSLT
;
A
#
# COMPACT_ATOMS: atom_id res chain seq x y z
N MET A 1 -19.72 3.63 -23.09
CA MET A 1 -19.17 2.32 -22.68
C MET A 1 -20.30 1.47 -22.13
N LYS A 2 -20.49 0.23 -22.60
CA LYS A 2 -21.41 -0.72 -21.96
C LYS A 2 -20.73 -1.20 -20.67
N GLY A 3 -21.23 -0.81 -19.50
CA GLY A 3 -20.74 -1.30 -18.20
C GLY A 3 -21.52 -2.52 -17.74
N GLY A 4 -20.92 -3.34 -16.87
CA GLY A 4 -21.57 -4.49 -16.23
C GLY A 4 -20.60 -5.55 -15.74
N ALA A 5 -21.09 -6.58 -15.03
CA ALA A 5 -20.26 -7.69 -14.58
C ALA A 5 -19.56 -8.43 -15.74
N ALA A 6 -20.15 -8.40 -16.94
CA ALA A 6 -19.61 -8.98 -18.16
C ALA A 6 -18.37 -8.25 -18.72
N THR A 7 -18.10 -7.01 -18.29
CA THR A 7 -16.88 -6.27 -18.66
C THR A 7 -15.69 -6.54 -17.72
N LEU A 8 -15.88 -7.35 -16.66
CA LEU A 8 -14.80 -7.70 -15.74
C LEU A 8 -13.88 -8.76 -16.34
N ILE A 9 -12.60 -8.39 -16.51
CA ILE A 9 -11.57 -9.31 -16.99
C ILE A 9 -10.99 -10.09 -15.80
N TRP A 10 -11.53 -11.29 -15.57
CA TRP A 10 -11.11 -12.18 -14.48
C TRP A 10 -9.72 -12.76 -14.68
N PHE A 11 -9.46 -13.21 -15.91
CA PHE A 11 -8.18 -13.72 -16.37
C PHE A 11 -7.88 -13.05 -17.71
N ALA A 12 -6.83 -12.23 -17.73
CA ALA A 12 -6.33 -11.64 -18.96
C ALA A 12 -5.31 -12.58 -19.62
N GLU A 13 -5.09 -12.45 -20.93
CA GLU A 13 -4.18 -13.32 -21.71
C GLU A 13 -2.72 -13.22 -21.24
N ASP A 14 -2.35 -12.10 -20.62
CA ASP A 14 -1.05 -11.86 -19.99
C ASP A 14 -0.97 -12.33 -18.52
N GLY A 15 -2.03 -12.96 -18.01
CA GLY A 15 -2.15 -13.40 -16.62
C GLY A 15 -2.47 -12.28 -15.61
N LYS A 16 -2.64 -11.02 -16.06
CA LYS A 16 -2.83 -9.84 -15.19
C LYS A 16 -4.29 -9.41 -15.09
N GLY A 17 -5.16 -10.34 -14.68
CA GLY A 17 -6.59 -10.07 -14.46
C GLY A 17 -6.94 -9.67 -13.02
N LEU A 18 -8.25 -9.53 -12.74
CA LEU A 18 -8.77 -9.34 -11.37
C LEU A 18 -8.31 -10.44 -10.40
N SER A 19 -8.10 -11.66 -10.89
CA SER A 19 -7.54 -12.77 -10.11
C SER A 19 -6.17 -12.43 -9.49
N MET A 20 -5.30 -11.74 -10.24
CA MET A 20 -3.98 -11.32 -9.75
C MET A 20 -4.11 -10.26 -8.65
N ILE A 21 -5.05 -9.32 -8.80
CA ILE A 21 -5.34 -8.30 -7.78
C ILE A 21 -5.82 -8.97 -6.49
N LEU A 22 -6.78 -9.90 -6.59
CA LEU A 22 -7.32 -10.64 -5.45
C LEU A 22 -6.25 -11.48 -4.76
N LEU A 23 -5.38 -12.12 -5.54
CA LEU A 23 -4.26 -12.89 -5.01
C LEU A 23 -3.29 -11.99 -4.23
N PHE A 24 -2.93 -10.82 -4.77
CA PHE A 24 -1.99 -9.90 -4.13
C PHE A 24 -2.58 -9.16 -2.92
N ILE A 25 -3.91 -9.04 -2.81
CA ILE A 25 -4.56 -8.59 -1.57
C ILE A 25 -4.22 -9.55 -0.40
N LEU A 26 -4.17 -10.86 -0.66
CA LEU A 26 -3.85 -11.87 0.35
C LEU A 26 -2.34 -12.09 0.52
N LEU A 27 -1.56 -12.03 -0.57
CA LEU A 27 -0.12 -12.25 -0.52
C LEU A 27 0.66 -11.05 0.01
N ALA A 28 0.25 -9.81 -0.28
CA ALA A 28 0.99 -8.62 0.13
C ALA A 28 1.25 -8.53 1.65
N PRO A 29 0.29 -8.78 2.55
CA PRO A 29 0.54 -8.83 3.99
C PRO A 29 1.55 -9.92 4.37
N VAL A 30 1.46 -11.09 3.74
CA VAL A 30 2.35 -12.23 4.03
C VAL A 30 3.77 -11.93 3.59
N ILE A 31 3.95 -11.39 2.38
CA ILE A 31 5.25 -10.98 1.84
C ILE A 31 5.86 -9.90 2.72
N GLY A 32 5.08 -8.87 3.09
CA GLY A 32 5.53 -7.82 4.00
C GLY A 32 5.97 -8.39 5.35
N MET A 33 5.16 -9.29 5.93
CA MET A 33 5.43 -9.93 7.21
C MET A 33 6.72 -10.77 7.18
N VAL A 34 6.89 -11.63 6.17
CA VAL A 34 8.07 -12.48 6.03
C VAL A 34 9.32 -11.64 5.80
N THR A 35 9.26 -10.67 4.88
CA THR A 35 10.40 -9.81 4.54
C THR A 35 10.83 -9.00 5.77
N ALA A 36 9.89 -8.41 6.50
CA ALA A 36 10.21 -7.61 7.68
C ALA A 36 10.71 -8.48 8.85
N TYR A 37 10.17 -9.68 9.02
CA TYR A 37 10.66 -10.65 10.01
C TYR A 37 12.13 -11.00 9.75
N ILE A 38 12.46 -11.34 8.50
CA ILE A 38 13.84 -11.69 8.10
C ILE A 38 14.77 -10.49 8.31
N LEU A 39 14.40 -9.30 7.82
CA LEU A 39 15.19 -8.08 8.03
C LEU A 39 15.40 -7.78 9.51
N GLN A 40 14.37 -7.95 10.33
CA GLN A 40 14.47 -7.70 11.76
C GLN A 40 15.41 -8.68 12.46
N VAL A 41 15.40 -9.97 12.10
CA VAL A 41 16.32 -10.99 12.63
C VAL A 41 17.76 -10.70 12.20
N ILE A 42 17.98 -10.40 10.92
CA ILE A 42 19.32 -10.04 10.40
C ILE A 42 19.85 -8.82 11.15
N THR A 43 19.03 -7.78 11.29
CA THR A 43 19.43 -6.54 11.95
C THR A 43 19.73 -6.78 13.44
N LEU A 44 18.95 -7.61 14.13
CA LEU A 44 19.25 -8.01 15.52
C LEU A 44 20.59 -8.74 15.62
N TRP A 45 20.88 -9.64 14.69
CA TRP A 45 22.11 -10.40 14.70
C TRP A 45 23.35 -9.55 14.42
N VAL A 46 23.25 -8.62 13.45
CA VAL A 46 24.33 -7.68 13.10
C VAL A 46 24.65 -6.74 14.27
N PHE A 47 23.63 -6.21 14.95
CA PHE A 47 23.81 -5.22 16.03
C PHE A 47 23.86 -5.84 17.43
N ARG A 48 23.90 -7.17 17.58
CA ARG A 48 23.82 -7.87 18.89
C ARG A 48 24.91 -7.49 19.90
N LYS A 49 26.09 -7.08 19.42
CA LYS A 49 27.24 -6.69 20.26
C LYS A 49 27.30 -5.19 20.57
N GLN A 50 26.40 -4.40 19.99
CA GLN A 50 26.41 -2.94 20.09
C GLN A 50 25.60 -2.46 21.29
N LYS A 51 25.98 -1.31 21.86
CA LYS A 51 25.25 -0.71 23.00
C LYS A 51 23.85 -0.25 22.55
N PRO A 52 22.77 -0.56 23.31
CA PRO A 52 21.41 -0.21 22.91
C PRO A 52 21.19 1.27 22.59
N ARG A 53 21.87 2.19 23.30
CA ARG A 53 21.78 3.64 23.05
C ARG A 53 22.32 4.04 21.68
N SER A 54 23.47 3.51 21.28
CA SER A 54 24.10 3.80 19.98
C SER A 54 23.28 3.24 18.82
N VAL A 55 22.69 2.05 19.01
CA VAL A 55 21.76 1.45 18.06
C VAL A 55 20.52 2.33 17.90
N ASP A 56 19.90 2.77 19.00
CA ASP A 56 18.71 3.64 18.93
C ASP A 56 18.99 4.95 18.17
N SER A 57 20.11 5.63 18.46
CA SER A 57 20.47 6.88 17.77
C SER A 57 20.71 6.67 16.27
N LEU A 58 21.38 5.58 15.87
CA LEU A 58 21.62 5.27 14.47
C LEU A 58 20.30 4.99 13.72
N PHE A 59 19.45 4.13 14.30
CA PHE A 59 18.21 3.72 13.65
C PHE A 59 17.17 4.84 13.59
N ARG A 60 17.22 5.85 14.46
CA ARG A 60 16.40 7.07 14.27
C ARG A 60 16.72 7.79 12.97
N VAL A 61 18.00 7.85 12.60
CA VAL A 61 18.43 8.50 11.35
C VAL A 61 18.12 7.59 10.16
N LEU A 62 18.48 6.30 10.24
CA LEU A 62 18.19 5.34 9.17
C LEU A 62 16.69 5.20 8.89
N GLN A 63 15.85 5.30 9.93
CA GLN A 63 14.40 5.25 9.76
C GLN A 63 13.88 6.40 8.90
N LEU A 64 14.48 7.59 8.95
CA LEU A 64 14.08 8.69 8.06
C LEU A 64 14.31 8.32 6.58
N SER A 65 15.42 7.65 6.28
CA SER A 65 15.72 7.16 4.94
C SER A 65 14.78 6.04 4.50
N SER A 66 14.46 5.07 5.37
CA SER A 66 13.48 4.02 5.05
C SER A 66 12.07 4.57 4.88
N SER A 67 11.67 5.55 5.70
CA SER A 67 10.39 6.25 5.60
C SER A 67 10.27 6.98 4.27
N ALA A 68 11.35 7.65 3.83
CA ALA A 68 11.39 8.29 2.52
C ALA A 68 11.26 7.28 1.39
N ALA A 69 12.00 6.17 1.43
CA ALA A 69 11.92 5.11 0.42
C ALA A 69 10.51 4.49 0.35
N PHE A 70 9.90 4.19 1.51
CA PHE A 70 8.53 3.68 1.57
C PHE A 70 7.52 4.71 1.06
N SER A 71 7.68 5.99 1.41
CA SER A 71 6.83 7.08 0.94
C SER A 71 6.89 7.24 -0.59
N LEU A 72 8.07 7.11 -1.19
CA LEU A 72 8.23 7.10 -2.65
C LEU A 72 7.51 5.92 -3.29
N GLY A 73 7.69 4.71 -2.75
CA GLY A 73 6.98 3.52 -3.22
C GLY A 73 5.46 3.64 -3.08
N HIS A 74 5.00 4.22 -1.97
CA HIS A 74 3.58 4.48 -1.69
C HIS A 74 2.99 5.47 -2.68
N GLY A 75 3.65 6.64 -2.86
CA GLY A 75 3.24 7.64 -3.84
C GLY A 75 3.24 7.10 -5.26
N GLY A 76 4.29 6.37 -5.64
CA GLY A 76 4.42 5.73 -6.96
C GLY A 76 3.26 4.80 -7.29
N ASN A 77 2.90 3.90 -6.36
CA ASN A 77 1.83 2.93 -6.57
C ASN A 77 0.43 3.55 -6.49
N ASP A 78 0.19 4.44 -5.53
CA ASP A 78 -1.17 4.92 -5.26
C ASP A 78 -1.57 6.11 -6.14
N ALA A 79 -0.61 6.95 -6.56
CA ALA A 79 -0.89 8.00 -7.55
C ALA A 79 -1.26 7.41 -8.92
N GLN A 80 -0.64 6.29 -9.32
CA GLN A 80 -0.92 5.62 -10.59
C GLN A 80 -2.36 5.10 -10.68
N LYS A 81 -2.94 4.63 -9.57
CA LYS A 81 -4.34 4.17 -9.52
C LYS A 81 -5.31 5.31 -9.87
N THR A 82 -5.10 6.48 -9.28
CA THR A 82 -5.91 7.67 -9.57
C THR A 82 -5.66 8.21 -10.98
N ALA A 83 -4.39 8.27 -11.40
CA ALA A 83 -4.02 8.70 -12.74
C ALA A 83 -4.69 7.83 -13.82
N GLY A 84 -4.73 6.51 -13.62
CA GLY A 84 -5.37 5.58 -14.55
C GLY A 84 -6.86 5.87 -14.78
N VAL A 85 -7.60 6.22 -13.73
CA VAL A 85 -9.02 6.61 -13.86
C VAL A 85 -9.16 7.92 -14.65
N ILE A 86 -8.33 8.92 -14.37
CA ILE A 86 -8.36 10.21 -15.07
C ILE A 86 -8.01 10.04 -16.55
N ILE A 87 -6.97 9.27 -16.85
CA ILE A 87 -6.54 8.97 -18.23
C ILE A 87 -7.65 8.25 -18.99
N LEU A 88 -8.32 7.27 -18.36
CA LEU A 88 -9.45 6.57 -18.98
C LEU A 88 -10.60 7.52 -19.33
N LEU A 89 -10.89 8.51 -18.48
CA LEU A 89 -11.91 9.53 -18.73
C LEU A 89 -11.50 10.50 -19.85
N LEU A 90 -10.23 10.91 -19.88
CA LEU A 90 -9.69 11.76 -20.95
C LEU A 90 -9.74 11.05 -22.31
N TYR A 91 -9.42 9.76 -22.32
CA TYR A 91 -9.56 8.91 -23.50
C TYR A 91 -11.02 8.78 -23.94
N ALA A 92 -11.92 8.45 -23.00
CA ALA A 92 -13.34 8.29 -23.29
C ALA A 92 -14.03 9.58 -23.78
N SER A 93 -13.52 10.75 -23.39
CA SER A 93 -14.01 12.06 -23.86
C SER A 93 -13.37 12.54 -25.17
N GLY A 94 -12.44 11.77 -25.74
CA GLY A 94 -11.75 12.12 -26.99
C GLY A 94 -10.61 13.16 -26.84
N ASN A 95 -10.27 13.55 -25.61
CA ASN A 95 -9.17 14.50 -25.34
C ASN A 95 -7.78 13.86 -25.46
N VAL A 96 -7.69 12.53 -25.41
CA VAL A 96 -6.47 11.75 -25.59
C VAL A 96 -6.74 10.64 -26.60
N GLN A 97 -5.87 10.49 -27.60
CA GLN A 97 -6.08 9.53 -28.70
C GLN A 97 -5.48 8.14 -28.44
N SER A 98 -4.53 8.01 -27.52
CA SER A 98 -3.90 6.73 -27.17
C SER A 98 -3.78 6.57 -25.65
N LEU A 99 -4.04 5.35 -25.16
CA LEU A 99 -3.78 4.99 -23.77
C LEU A 99 -2.30 4.70 -23.50
N ASP A 100 -1.50 4.48 -24.55
CA ASP A 100 -0.09 4.11 -24.44
C ASP A 100 0.83 5.32 -24.22
N ASP A 101 0.36 6.53 -24.54
CA ASP A 101 1.10 7.79 -24.32
C ASP A 101 0.24 8.81 -23.55
N PRO A 102 -0.02 8.56 -22.25
CA PRO A 102 -0.83 9.45 -21.43
C PRO A 102 -0.09 10.75 -21.07
N PRO A 103 -0.80 11.87 -20.94
CA PRO A 103 -0.17 13.16 -20.70
C PRO A 103 0.47 13.26 -19.31
N MET A 104 1.74 13.66 -19.27
CA MET A 104 2.56 13.65 -18.04
C MET A 104 2.03 14.54 -16.91
N TRP A 105 1.28 15.59 -17.22
CA TRP A 105 0.70 16.48 -16.21
C TRP A 105 -0.26 15.76 -15.27
N VAL A 106 -0.93 14.69 -15.73
CA VAL A 106 -1.85 13.90 -14.88
C VAL A 106 -1.08 13.25 -13.74
N PHE A 107 0.09 12.67 -14.04
CA PHE A 107 0.93 12.06 -13.01
C PHE A 107 1.46 13.10 -12.03
N TYR A 108 1.97 14.23 -12.51
CA TYR A 108 2.44 15.31 -11.62
C TYR A 108 1.35 15.86 -10.72
N LEU A 109 0.13 16.03 -11.26
CA LEU A 109 -1.03 16.43 -10.47
C LEU A 109 -1.34 15.39 -9.39
N CYS A 110 -1.45 14.11 -9.75
CA CYS A 110 -1.73 13.03 -8.79
C CYS A 110 -0.65 12.94 -7.69
N TYR A 111 0.64 13.08 -8.05
CA TYR A 111 1.73 13.13 -7.08
C TYR A 111 1.64 14.34 -6.15
N ALA A 112 1.35 15.53 -6.67
CA ALA A 112 1.18 16.72 -5.85
C ALA A 112 0.01 16.57 -4.87
N VAL A 113 -1.13 16.07 -5.36
CA VAL A 113 -2.36 15.90 -4.56
C VAL A 113 -2.17 14.86 -3.45
N ILE A 114 -1.54 13.71 -3.73
CA ILE A 114 -1.30 12.69 -2.69
C ILE A 114 -0.29 13.18 -1.64
N SER A 115 0.76 13.91 -2.04
CA SER A 115 1.70 14.52 -1.12
C SER A 115 1.02 15.56 -0.21
N LEU A 116 0.24 16.47 -0.77
CA LEU A 116 -0.51 17.48 -0.01
C LEU A 116 -1.53 16.84 0.93
N GLY A 117 -2.29 15.84 0.46
CA GLY A 117 -3.25 15.11 1.29
C GLY A 117 -2.59 14.42 2.48
N THR A 118 -1.41 13.84 2.26
CA THR A 118 -0.63 13.19 3.33
C THR A 118 -0.16 14.21 4.37
N MET A 119 0.30 15.40 3.93
CA MET A 119 0.75 16.47 4.83
C MET A 119 -0.39 17.01 5.71
N VAL A 120 -1.58 17.18 5.14
CA VAL A 120 -2.73 17.78 5.84
C VAL A 120 -3.46 16.76 6.73
N GLY A 121 -3.63 15.51 6.27
CA GLY A 121 -4.55 14.55 6.89
C GLY A 121 -3.94 13.24 7.40
N GLY A 122 -2.67 12.93 7.09
CA GLY A 122 -2.09 11.61 7.34
C GLY A 122 -1.90 11.23 8.81
N TRP A 123 -1.86 12.22 9.71
CA TRP A 123 -1.44 12.07 11.11
C TRP A 123 -2.25 11.03 11.92
N LYS A 124 -3.58 11.00 11.76
CA LYS A 124 -4.44 10.05 12.49
C LYS A 124 -4.20 8.61 12.04
N VAL A 125 -3.93 8.40 10.75
CA VAL A 125 -3.68 7.07 10.17
C VAL A 125 -2.30 6.58 10.58
N ILE A 126 -1.28 7.44 10.49
CA ILE A 126 0.10 7.13 10.91
C ILE A 126 0.13 6.74 12.39
N LYS A 127 -0.57 7.49 13.25
CA LYS A 127 -0.67 7.18 14.68
C LYS A 127 -1.35 5.84 14.94
N THR A 128 -2.41 5.54 14.20
CA THR A 128 -3.15 4.27 14.31
C THR A 128 -2.27 3.08 13.91
N MET A 129 -1.55 3.17 12.80
CA MET A 129 -0.69 2.09 12.31
C MET A 129 0.57 1.89 13.17
N GLY A 130 1.19 2.98 13.63
CA GLY A 130 2.48 2.93 14.33
C GLY A 130 2.42 2.44 15.78
N HIS A 131 1.31 2.64 16.50
CA HIS A 131 1.22 2.29 17.93
C HIS A 131 0.21 1.17 18.23
N ASN A 132 -0.84 1.00 17.42
CA ASN A 132 -1.94 0.08 17.75
C ASN A 132 -1.72 -1.36 17.28
N LEU A 133 -0.79 -1.62 16.36
CA LEU A 133 -0.49 -2.98 15.88
C LEU A 133 0.60 -3.66 16.70
N THR A 134 1.71 -2.98 16.92
CA THR A 134 2.88 -3.44 17.69
C THR A 134 3.65 -2.21 18.15
N ALA A 135 4.25 -2.26 19.36
CA ALA A 135 5.11 -1.18 19.83
C ALA A 135 6.44 -1.17 19.04
N LEU A 136 6.51 -0.33 18.01
CA LEU A 136 7.69 -0.16 17.18
C LEU A 136 8.72 0.73 17.88
N LYS A 137 9.96 0.23 17.91
CA LYS A 137 11.17 1.03 18.22
C LYS A 137 11.76 1.50 16.88
N PRO A 138 12.65 2.52 16.85
CA PRO A 138 13.21 3.03 15.58
C PRO A 138 13.78 1.95 14.66
N MET A 139 14.52 0.98 15.22
CA MET A 139 15.04 -0.18 14.50
C MET A 139 13.95 -1.04 13.84
N GLY A 140 12.83 -1.25 14.53
CA GLY A 140 11.70 -2.00 13.99
C GLY A 140 10.90 -1.20 12.97
N GLY A 141 10.79 0.12 13.15
CA GLY A 141 10.23 1.03 12.14
C GLY A 141 11.04 0.96 10.85
N PHE A 142 12.36 1.09 10.94
CA PHE A 142 13.27 0.90 9.81
C PHE A 142 13.06 -0.45 9.10
N CYS A 143 13.05 -1.56 9.84
CA CYS A 143 12.86 -2.88 9.22
C CYS A 143 11.49 -3.02 8.53
N ALA A 144 10.42 -2.49 9.13
CA ALA A 144 9.08 -2.56 8.55
C ALA A 144 8.96 -1.68 7.29
N GLU A 145 9.46 -0.45 7.33
CA GLU A 145 9.42 0.49 6.20
C GLU A 145 10.31 0.02 5.05
N THR A 146 11.52 -0.50 5.33
CA THR A 146 12.39 -1.09 4.30
C THR A 146 11.75 -2.31 3.67
N ALA A 147 11.17 -3.23 4.45
CA ALA A 147 10.45 -4.38 3.90
C ALA A 147 9.27 -3.94 3.03
N GLY A 148 8.53 -2.92 3.49
CA GLY A 148 7.44 -2.32 2.73
C GLY A 148 7.93 -1.72 1.40
N ALA A 149 9.01 -0.94 1.43
CA ALA A 149 9.59 -0.30 0.26
C ALA A 149 10.09 -1.36 -0.74
N LEU A 150 10.83 -2.37 -0.28
CA LEU A 150 11.30 -3.47 -1.12
C LEU A 150 10.14 -4.20 -1.80
N THR A 151 9.08 -4.49 -1.05
CA THR A 151 7.89 -5.14 -1.61
C THR A 151 7.23 -4.26 -2.66
N LEU A 152 7.03 -2.96 -2.37
CA LEU A 152 6.35 -2.03 -3.27
C LEU A 152 7.13 -1.73 -4.55
N PHE A 153 8.45 -1.56 -4.46
CA PHE A 153 9.29 -1.39 -5.63
C PHE A 153 9.37 -2.69 -6.44
N GLY A 154 9.51 -3.84 -5.78
CA GLY A 154 9.52 -5.15 -6.43
C GLY A 154 8.23 -5.43 -7.19
N THR A 155 7.07 -5.21 -6.58
CA THR A 155 5.77 -5.37 -7.25
C THR A 155 5.57 -4.34 -8.36
N GLY A 156 6.01 -3.10 -8.14
CA GLY A 156 5.96 -2.04 -9.15
C GLY A 156 6.77 -2.37 -10.40
N MET A 157 7.99 -2.89 -10.24
CA MET A 157 8.86 -3.31 -11.35
C MET A 157 8.29 -4.49 -12.14
N LEU A 158 7.58 -5.41 -11.46
CA LEU A 158 6.90 -6.53 -12.10
C LEU A 158 5.55 -6.12 -12.73
N GLY A 159 5.13 -4.87 -12.56
CA GLY A 159 3.84 -4.36 -13.01
C GLY A 159 2.68 -5.10 -12.34
N ILE A 160 2.84 -5.44 -11.06
CA ILE A 160 1.84 -6.13 -10.24
C ILE A 160 1.16 -5.10 -9.33
N PRO A 161 -0.17 -4.94 -9.40
CA PRO A 161 -0.89 -4.02 -8.55
C PRO A 161 -0.90 -4.53 -7.11
N ALA A 162 -0.07 -3.93 -6.26
CA ALA A 162 0.00 -4.24 -4.84
C ALA A 162 -0.71 -3.19 -3.97
N SER A 163 -1.12 -3.62 -2.78
CA SER A 163 -1.71 -2.72 -1.78
C SER A 163 -0.67 -2.32 -0.73
N THR A 164 -0.39 -1.02 -0.68
CA THR A 164 0.53 -0.36 0.26
C THR A 164 0.14 -0.63 1.71
N THR A 165 -1.15 -0.48 2.04
CA THR A 165 -1.70 -0.73 3.38
C THR A 165 -1.51 -2.18 3.82
N HIS A 166 -1.83 -3.15 2.96
CA HIS A 166 -1.67 -4.57 3.25
C HIS A 166 -0.21 -4.92 3.50
N THR A 167 0.68 -4.46 2.63
CA THR A 167 2.12 -4.67 2.73
C THR A 167 2.70 -4.12 4.04
N ILE A 168 2.42 -2.86 4.39
CA ILE A 168 3.00 -2.25 5.59
C ILE A 168 2.40 -2.82 6.88
N THR A 169 1.10 -3.12 6.91
CA THR A 169 0.49 -3.82 8.05
C THR A 169 1.14 -5.19 8.24
N GLY A 170 1.35 -5.94 7.16
CA GLY A 170 2.12 -7.18 7.13
C GLY A 170 3.51 -7.01 7.75
N ALA A 171 4.26 -6.04 7.25
CA ALA A 171 5.62 -5.75 7.70
C ALA A 171 5.68 -5.41 9.21
N ILE A 172 4.75 -4.59 9.71
CA ILE A 172 4.66 -4.26 11.13
C ILE A 172 4.37 -5.50 11.98
N MET A 173 3.46 -6.38 11.53
CA MET A 173 3.20 -7.66 12.19
C MET A 173 4.44 -8.55 12.20
N GLY A 174 5.20 -8.60 11.10
CA GLY A 174 6.45 -9.38 11.00
C GLY A 174 7.52 -8.92 11.99
N VAL A 175 7.69 -7.60 12.12
CA VAL A 175 8.58 -7.02 13.14
C VAL A 175 8.12 -7.39 14.55
N GLY A 176 6.83 -7.35 14.84
CA GLY A 176 6.28 -7.78 16.13
C GLY A 176 6.54 -9.26 16.42
N ALA A 177 6.21 -10.11 15.45
CA ALA A 177 6.35 -11.56 15.54
C ALA A 177 7.80 -12.01 15.74
N SER A 178 8.79 -11.29 15.18
CA SER A 178 10.22 -11.57 15.38
C SER A 178 10.68 -11.52 16.84
N ARG A 179 9.97 -10.76 17.68
CA ARG A 179 10.25 -10.69 19.13
C ARG A 179 9.47 -11.77 19.87
N ARG A 180 8.16 -11.79 19.63
CA ARG A 180 7.21 -12.79 20.15
C ARG A 180 5.88 -12.62 19.41
N VAL A 181 5.21 -13.72 19.10
CA VAL A 181 3.89 -13.70 18.43
C VAL A 181 2.84 -12.92 19.25
N SER A 182 2.95 -12.93 20.57
CA SER A 182 2.08 -12.17 21.49
C SER A 182 2.35 -10.66 21.54
N ALA A 183 3.42 -10.17 20.90
CA ALA A 183 3.66 -8.73 20.77
C ALA A 183 2.74 -8.08 19.74
N VAL A 184 2.18 -8.88 18.82
CA VAL A 184 1.20 -8.43 17.84
C VAL A 184 -0.17 -8.34 18.52
N ARG A 185 -0.81 -7.19 18.42
CA ARG A 185 -2.16 -6.96 18.97
C ARG A 185 -3.21 -7.55 18.02
N TRP A 186 -3.44 -8.85 18.11
CA TRP A 186 -4.34 -9.60 17.21
C TRP A 186 -5.76 -9.05 17.14
N GLN A 187 -6.30 -8.50 18.24
CA GLN A 187 -7.61 -7.84 18.22
C GLN A 187 -7.68 -6.67 17.22
N VAL A 188 -6.58 -5.93 17.03
CA VAL A 188 -6.50 -4.85 16.05
C VAL A 188 -6.34 -5.41 14.64
N VAL A 189 -5.55 -6.47 14.48
CA VAL A 189 -5.39 -7.18 13.19
C VAL A 189 -6.75 -7.66 12.67
N TYR A 190 -7.56 -8.33 13.50
CA TYR A 190 -8.89 -8.80 13.09
C TYR A 190 -9.83 -7.66 12.68
N LYS A 191 -9.77 -6.51 13.36
CA LYS A 191 -10.53 -5.32 12.96
C LYS A 191 -10.10 -4.79 11.59
N ILE A 192 -8.79 -4.78 11.32
CA ILE A 192 -8.23 -4.36 10.03
C ILE A 192 -8.63 -5.33 8.92
N LEU A 193 -8.51 -6.65 9.14
CA LEU A 193 -8.96 -7.67 8.19
C LEU A 193 -10.45 -7.52 7.86
N GLY A 194 -11.28 -7.31 8.89
CA GLY A 194 -12.71 -7.04 8.72
C GLY A 194 -12.97 -5.79 7.88
N ALA A 195 -12.23 -4.70 8.13
CA ALA A 195 -12.34 -3.49 7.34
C ALA A 195 -11.92 -3.71 5.87
N TRP A 196 -10.87 -4.48 5.60
CA TRP A 196 -10.43 -4.79 4.23
C TRP A 196 -11.49 -5.55 3.45
N VAL A 197 -12.08 -6.59 4.04
CA VAL A 197 -13.16 -7.36 3.42
C VAL A 197 -14.40 -6.49 3.20
N PHE A 198 -14.76 -5.65 4.18
CA PHE A 198 -15.94 -4.78 4.10
C PHE A 198 -15.80 -3.65 3.07
N THR A 199 -14.59 -3.17 2.81
CA THR A 199 -14.36 -2.03 1.91
C THR A 199 -14.75 -2.35 0.47
N ILE A 200 -14.56 -3.58 0.00
CA ILE A 200 -14.86 -3.98 -1.38
C ILE A 200 -16.38 -3.92 -1.66
N PRO A 201 -17.27 -4.59 -0.88
CA PRO A 201 -18.71 -4.46 -1.06
C PRO A 201 -19.20 -3.02 -0.88
N ALA A 202 -18.71 -2.31 0.16
CA ALA A 202 -19.17 -0.96 0.46
C ALA A 202 -18.88 0.01 -0.70
N THR A 203 -17.67 -0.04 -1.27
CA THR A 203 -17.30 0.80 -2.42
C THR A 203 -18.02 0.39 -3.70
N THR A 204 -18.27 -0.91 -3.91
CA THR A 204 -19.05 -1.41 -5.05
C THR A 204 -20.49 -0.89 -5.02
N VAL A 205 -21.16 -1.01 -3.87
CA VAL A 205 -22.54 -0.53 -3.69
C VAL A 205 -22.60 1.00 -3.85
N MET A 206 -21.67 1.73 -3.23
CA MET A 206 -21.61 3.19 -3.36
C MET A 206 -21.42 3.61 -4.83
N SER A 207 -20.50 2.97 -5.55
CA SER A 207 -20.28 3.25 -6.97
C SER A 207 -21.51 2.95 -7.82
N ALA A 208 -22.21 1.84 -7.55
CA ALA A 208 -23.46 1.50 -8.24
C ALA A 208 -24.56 2.55 -8.00
N ILE A 209 -24.73 3.01 -6.76
CA ILE A 209 -25.70 4.06 -6.42
C ILE A 209 -25.39 5.35 -7.18
N VAL A 210 -24.13 5.81 -7.15
CA VAL A 210 -23.72 7.02 -7.86
C VAL A 210 -23.96 6.88 -9.36
N TYR A 211 -23.64 5.73 -9.95
CA TYR A 211 -23.89 5.46 -11.37
C TYR A 211 -25.39 5.53 -11.71
N LEU A 212 -26.25 4.87 -10.93
CA LEU A 212 -27.70 4.88 -11.15
C LEU A 212 -28.29 6.29 -11.02
N LEU A 213 -27.84 7.07 -10.04
CA LEU A 213 -28.27 8.46 -9.86
C LEU A 213 -27.87 9.32 -11.07
N LEU A 214 -26.62 9.24 -11.53
CA LEU A 214 -26.16 9.99 -12.70
C LEU A 214 -26.93 9.59 -13.96
N THR A 215 -27.18 8.30 -14.15
CA THR A 215 -27.93 7.80 -15.32
C THR A 215 -29.40 8.22 -15.28
N SER A 216 -29.99 8.43 -14.09
CA SER A 216 -31.36 8.94 -13.99
C SER A 216 -31.49 10.44 -14.32
N LEU A 217 -30.38 11.18 -14.33
CA LEU A 217 -30.32 12.62 -14.61
C LEU A 217 -29.99 12.93 -16.09
N THR A 218 -29.61 11.93 -16.89
CA THR A 218 -29.21 12.04 -18.30
C THR A 218 -30.15 11.27 -19.20
#